data_AF-A0A3C0J9G9-F1
#
_entry.id   AF-A0A3C0J9G9-F1
#
_cell.length_a   1.000
_cell.length_b   1.000
_cell.length_c   1.000
_cell.angle_alpha   90.00
_cell.angle_beta   90.00
_cell.angle_gamma   90.00
#
_symmetry.space_group_name_H-M   'P 1'
#
loop_
_entity.id
_entity.type
_entity.pdbx_description
1 polymer ?
#
loop_
_entity_poly.entity_id
_entity_poly.type
_entity_poly.pdbx_seq_one_letter_code
_entity_poly.pdbx_strand_id
1 'polypeptide(L)'
;MEKILPIGSVVKVKNLKKYMMIFGYLQSHGAHPDVCFDYVGVPYPEGNIDLRAHFGFQRSDIEQVVFEGYRDDDFEGIEKLFEIKDTYMKEKRKGEENQ
;
A
#
# COMPACT_ATOMS: atom_id res chain seq x y z
N MET A 1 1.59 -15.13 2.35
CA MET A 1 1.18 -13.75 2.04
C MET A 1 1.90 -12.83 3.00
N GLU A 2 2.39 -11.68 2.54
CA GLU A 2 2.94 -10.67 3.45
C GLU A 2 1.80 -9.99 4.22
N LYS A 3 1.99 -9.69 5.50
CA LYS A 3 0.97 -9.07 6.35
C LYS A 3 0.56 -7.68 5.81
N ILE A 4 -0.74 -7.37 5.77
CA ILE A 4 -1.23 -6.02 5.42
C ILE A 4 -1.12 -5.11 6.64
N LEU A 5 -0.62 -3.89 6.44
CA LEU A 5 -0.44 -2.92 7.51
C LEU A 5 -1.66 -1.99 7.64
N PRO A 6 -2.14 -1.72 8.87
CA PRO A 6 -3.21 -0.77 9.09
C PRO A 6 -2.83 0.67 8.77
N ILE A 7 -3.83 1.52 8.51
CA ILE A 7 -3.61 2.96 8.39
C ILE A 7 -3.05 3.51 9.70
N GLY A 8 -2.27 4.58 9.59
CA GLY A 8 -1.47 5.10 10.71
C GLY A 8 -0.18 4.33 10.97
N SER A 9 0.06 3.20 10.29
CA SER A 9 1.37 2.54 10.35
C SER A 9 2.45 3.47 9.79
N VAL A 10 3.59 3.55 10.49
CA VAL A 10 4.76 4.32 10.08
C VAL A 10 5.84 3.36 9.60
N VAL A 11 6.33 3.57 8.39
CA VAL A 11 7.25 2.64 7.71
C VAL A 11 8.43 3.38 7.09
N LYS A 12 9.56 2.66 6.96
CA LYS A 12 10.66 3.02 6.07
C LYS A 12 10.40 2.40 4.71
N VAL A 13 10.29 3.25 3.68
CA VAL A 13 10.17 2.82 2.28
C VAL A 13 11.56 2.92 1.64
N LYS A 14 11.91 1.94 0.81
CA LYS A 14 13.17 1.91 0.06
C LYS A 14 13.38 3.24 -0.68
N ASN A 15 14.61 3.74 -0.64
CA ASN A 15 15.04 4.97 -1.31
C ASN A 15 14.39 6.28 -0.84
N LEU A 16 13.45 6.26 0.11
CA LEU A 16 12.93 7.48 0.71
C LEU A 16 13.76 7.87 1.93
N LYS A 17 14.10 9.15 2.05
CA LYS A 17 14.85 9.66 3.20
C LYS A 17 13.99 9.67 4.47
N LYS A 18 12.74 10.12 4.36
CA LYS A 18 11.79 10.20 5.46
C LYS A 18 11.03 8.88 5.69
N TYR A 19 10.50 8.73 6.89
CA TYR A 19 9.46 7.73 7.15
C TYR A 19 8.15 8.16 6.52
N MET A 20 7.34 7.17 6.16
CA MET A 20 6.03 7.38 5.56
C MET A 20 4.96 6.81 6.49
N MET A 21 3.88 7.55 6.72
CA MET A 21 2.69 7.06 7.38
C MET A 21 1.67 6.63 6.32
N ILE A 22 1.20 5.39 6.38
CA ILE A 22 0.16 4.86 5.51
C ILE A 22 -1.17 5.52 5.88
N PHE A 23 -1.90 6.05 4.91
CA PHE A 23 -3.23 6.65 5.15
C PHE A 23 -4.32 6.14 4.21
N GLY A 24 -3.98 5.24 3.27
CA GLY A 24 -4.96 4.62 2.37
C GLY A 24 -4.40 3.42 1.62
N TYR A 25 -5.30 2.74 0.90
CA TYR A 25 -5.04 1.49 0.20
C TYR A 25 -5.42 1.55 -1.28
N LEU A 26 -4.82 0.67 -2.08
CA LEU A 26 -5.27 0.33 -3.44
C LEU A 26 -5.45 1.53 -4.38
N GLN A 27 -4.56 2.52 -4.27
CA GLN A 27 -4.69 3.75 -5.05
C GLN A 27 -4.21 3.53 -6.49
N SER A 28 -5.05 3.90 -7.46
CA SER A 28 -4.69 3.88 -8.88
C SER A 28 -3.72 5.01 -9.22
N HIS A 29 -2.79 4.75 -10.14
CA HIS A 29 -1.93 5.80 -10.67
C HIS A 29 -2.72 6.72 -11.59
N GLY A 30 -2.64 8.04 -11.38
CA GLY A 30 -3.48 9.01 -12.10
C GLY A 30 -3.28 9.03 -13.62
N ALA A 31 -2.10 8.64 -14.12
CA ALA A 31 -1.79 8.57 -15.55
C ALA A 31 -1.84 7.15 -16.14
N HIS A 32 -1.83 6.12 -15.28
CA HIS A 32 -1.71 4.70 -15.66
C HIS A 32 -2.71 3.91 -14.81
N PRO A 33 -4.00 3.89 -15.20
CA PRO A 33 -5.07 3.30 -14.39
C PRO A 33 -4.89 1.81 -14.11
N ASP A 34 -4.11 1.13 -14.93
CA ASP A 34 -3.71 -0.27 -14.81
C ASP A 34 -2.68 -0.51 -13.68
N VAL A 35 -2.02 0.54 -13.21
CA VAL A 35 -1.10 0.50 -12.08
C VAL A 35 -1.85 0.85 -10.79
N CYS A 36 -1.87 -0.11 -9.87
CA CYS A 36 -2.47 0.03 -8.54
C CYS A 36 -1.40 -0.20 -7.46
N PHE A 37 -1.28 0.75 -6.54
CA PHE A 37 -0.38 0.67 -5.39
C PHE A 37 -1.09 0.08 -4.18
N ASP A 38 -0.42 -0.82 -3.45
CA ASP A 38 -0.93 -1.38 -2.20
C ASP A 38 -1.26 -0.28 -1.18
N TYR A 39 -0.35 0.68 -1.02
CA TYR A 39 -0.45 1.75 -0.04
C TYR A 39 -0.30 3.12 -0.68
N VAL A 40 -0.98 4.10 -0.08
CA VAL A 40 -0.62 5.51 -0.21
C VAL A 40 -0.17 6.01 1.16
N GLY A 41 0.92 6.77 1.18
CA GLY A 41 1.47 7.35 2.38
C GLY A 41 1.79 8.84 2.25
N VAL A 42 1.96 9.47 3.41
CA VAL A 42 2.45 10.85 3.57
C VAL A 42 3.71 10.87 4.42
N PRO A 43 4.59 11.88 4.29
CA PRO A 43 5.75 12.02 5.14
C PRO A 43 5.37 12.09 6.62
N TYR A 44 6.08 11.36 7.47
CA TYR A 44 5.95 11.46 8.92
C TYR A 44 7.08 12.35 9.50
N PRO A 45 6.80 13.28 10.44
CA PRO A 45 5.52 13.50 11.13
C PRO A 45 4.60 14.54 10.46
N GLU A 46 4.98 15.09 9.31
CA GLU A 46 4.27 16.23 8.71
C GLU A 46 2.82 15.91 8.31
N GLY A 47 2.56 14.68 7.88
CA GLY A 47 1.24 14.25 7.43
C GLY A 47 0.85 14.84 6.07
N ASN A 48 -0.46 15.03 5.89
CA ASN A 48 -1.05 15.48 4.62
C ASN A 48 -0.97 17.00 4.45
N ILE A 49 0.21 17.48 4.08
CA ILE A 49 0.51 18.92 3.93
C ILE A 49 0.25 19.48 2.52
N ASP A 50 0.23 18.62 1.50
CA ASP A 50 0.04 18.96 0.08
C ASP A 50 -0.33 17.68 -0.68
N LEU A 51 -1.09 17.80 -1.77
CA LEU A 51 -1.42 16.66 -2.64
C LEU A 51 -0.17 16.01 -3.24
N ARG A 52 0.90 16.79 -3.47
CA ARG A 52 2.20 16.29 -3.95
C ARG A 52 2.95 15.48 -2.89
N ALA A 53 2.51 15.51 -1.64
CA ALA A 53 3.08 14.69 -0.56
C ALA A 53 2.51 13.27 -0.55
N HIS A 54 1.48 12.97 -1.35
CA HIS A 54 0.95 11.62 -1.49
C HIS A 54 1.91 10.76 -2.31
N PHE A 55 2.33 9.64 -1.72
CA PHE A 55 3.25 8.72 -2.36
C PHE A 55 2.66 7.32 -2.37
N GLY A 56 2.44 6.76 -3.55
CA GLY A 56 2.01 5.37 -3.73
C GLY A 56 3.21 4.43 -3.71
N PHE A 57 3.11 3.32 -3.00
CA PHE A 57 4.15 2.29 -2.93
C PHE A 57 3.55 0.90 -2.69
N GLN A 58 4.31 -0.13 -3.08
CA GLN A 58 3.94 -1.51 -2.85
C GLN A 58 4.40 -2.00 -1.48
N ARG A 59 3.76 -3.07 -0.98
CA ARG A 59 4.20 -3.73 0.26
C ARG A 59 5.65 -4.23 0.18
N SER A 60 6.08 -4.66 -1.00
CA SER A 60 7.46 -5.06 -1.29
C SER A 60 8.48 -3.93 -1.19
N ASP A 61 8.03 -2.67 -1.19
CA ASP A 61 8.90 -1.49 -1.08
C ASP A 61 9.20 -1.11 0.37
N ILE A 62 8.51 -1.74 1.33
CA ILE A 62 8.72 -1.53 2.76
C ILE A 62 10.02 -2.22 3.19
N GLU A 63 10.94 -1.43 3.75
CA GLU A 63 12.19 -1.90 4.32
C GLU A 63 12.05 -2.23 5.81
N GLN A 64 11.28 -1.41 6.53
CA GLN A 64 11.10 -1.54 7.97
C GLN A 64 9.72 -1.02 8.40
N VAL A 65 9.06 -1.73 9.31
CA VAL A 65 7.90 -1.21 10.06
C VAL A 65 8.40 -0.56 11.34
N VAL A 66 8.19 0.75 11.48
CA VAL A 66 8.60 1.53 12.65
C VAL A 66 7.50 1.50 13.71
N PHE A 67 6.25 1.58 13.25
CA PHE A 67 5.06 1.50 14.08
C PHE A 67 3.95 0.81 13.29
N GLU A 68 3.27 -0.15 13.90
CA GLU A 68 2.05 -0.74 13.32
C GLU A 68 0.85 0.09 13.78
N GLY A 69 0.04 0.52 12.82
CA GLY A 69 -1.17 1.29 13.05
C GLY A 69 -2.24 0.50 13.81
N TYR A 70 -3.37 1.16 14.06
CA TYR A 70 -4.46 0.56 14.81
C TYR A 70 -5.15 -0.54 14.01
N ARG A 71 -5.38 -1.69 14.65
CA ARG A 71 -6.04 -2.86 14.08
C ARG A 71 -7.15 -3.32 15.00
N ASP A 72 -8.31 -3.58 14.40
CA ASP A 72 -9.49 -4.14 15.04
C ASP A 72 -10.20 -5.10 14.07
N ASP A 73 -11.41 -5.53 14.43
CA ASP A 73 -12.21 -6.46 13.63
C ASP A 73 -12.62 -5.84 12.28
N ASP A 74 -12.80 -4.51 12.20
CA ASP A 74 -13.11 -3.82 10.94
C ASP A 74 -11.95 -3.90 9.95
N PHE A 75 -10.71 -3.99 10.44
CA PHE A 75 -9.52 -4.17 9.60
C PHE A 75 -9.54 -5.51 8.84
N GLU A 76 -10.24 -6.54 9.30
CA GLU A 76 -10.34 -7.82 8.59
C GLU A 76 -10.90 -7.67 7.17
N GLY A 77 -11.80 -6.69 6.97
CA GLY A 77 -12.35 -6.39 5.64
C GLY A 77 -11.28 -5.94 4.65
N ILE A 78 -10.27 -5.20 5.13
CA ILE A 78 -9.12 -4.78 4.33
C ILE A 78 -8.26 -5.98 3.98
N GLU A 79 -7.99 -6.89 4.91
CA GLU A 79 -7.19 -8.09 4.62
C GLU A 79 -7.85 -8.97 3.55
N LYS A 80 -9.16 -9.18 3.65
CA LYS A 80 -9.96 -9.90 2.63
C LYS A 80 -9.93 -9.21 1.28
N LEU A 81 -9.97 -7.87 1.25
CA LEU A 81 -9.86 -7.11 0.01
C LEU A 81 -8.51 -7.34 -0.69
N PHE A 82 -7.41 -7.39 0.06
CA PHE A 82 -6.09 -7.71 -0.47
C PHE A 82 -5.98 -9.16 -0.96
N GLU A 83 -6.62 -10.13 -0.29
CA GLU A 83 -6.70 -11.51 -0.77
C GLU A 83 -7.37 -11.62 -2.14
N ILE A 84 -8.51 -10.94 -2.32
CA ILE A 84 -9.23 -10.88 -3.59
C ILE A 84 -8.35 -10.25 -4.68
N LYS A 85 -7.72 -9.11 -4.37
CA LYS A 85 -6.81 -8.42 -5.28
C LYS A 85 -5.63 -9.31 -5.70
N ASP A 86 -4.96 -9.95 -4.75
CA ASP A 86 -3.82 -10.83 -5.01
C ASP A 86 -4.22 -12.05 -5.86
N THR A 87 -5.43 -12.57 -5.68
CA THR A 87 -5.98 -13.69 -6.48
C THR A 87 -6.24 -13.24 -7.91
N TYR A 88 -6.95 -12.13 -8.11
CA TYR A 88 -7.23 -11.56 -9.43
C TYR A 88 -5.93 -11.30 -10.22
N MET A 89 -4.92 -10.71 -9.58
CA MET A 89 -3.65 -10.40 -10.24
C MET A 89 -2.87 -11.66 -10.64
N LYS A 90 -2.99 -12.75 -9.89
CA LYS A 90 -2.38 -14.05 -10.27
C LYS A 90 -3.06 -14.66 -11.48
N GLU A 91 -4.39 -14.59 -11.55
CA GLU A 91 -5.16 -15.11 -12.68
C GLU A 91 -4.88 -14.33 -13.96
N LYS A 92 -4.84 -12.99 -13.88
CA LYS A 92 -4.51 -12.13 -15.01
C LYS A 92 -3.14 -12.48 -15.62
N ARG A 93 -2.11 -12.65 -14.78
CA ARG A 93 -0.75 -13.04 -15.24
C ARG A 93 -0.75 -14.39 -15.95
N LYS A 94 -1.46 -15.39 -15.44
CA LYS A 94 -1.60 -16.70 -16.10
C LYS A 94 -2.32 -16.62 -17.44
N GLY A 95 -3.26 -15.70 -17.60
CA GLY A 95 -3.96 -15.46 -18.86
C GLY A 95 -3.04 -14.85 -19.92
N GLU A 96 -2.14 -13.94 -19.52
CA GLU A 96 -1.16 -13.28 -20.39
C GLU A 96 0.01 -14.21 -20.79
N GLU A 97 0.42 -15.14 -19.92
CA GLU A 97 1.49 -16.11 -20.20
C GLU A 97 1.06 -17.26 -21.13
N ASN A 98 -0.24 -17.50 -21.27
CA ASN A 98 -0.83 -18.57 -22.11
C ASN A 98 -1.31 -18.06 -23.50
N GLN A 99 -0.99 -16.81 -23.85
CA GLN A 99 -1.21 -16.22 -25.18
C GLN A 99 0.12 -15.98 -25.89
#